data_AF-A0AAU5ZWI2-F1
#
_entry.id   AF-A0AAU5ZWI2-F1
#
_cell.length_a   1.000
_cell.length_b   1.000
_cell.length_c   1.000
_cell.angle_alpha   90.00
_cell.angle_beta   90.00
_cell.angle_gamma   90.00
#
_symmetry.space_group_name_H-M   'P 1'
#
loop_
_entity.id
_entity.type
_entity.pdbx_description
1 polymer ?
#
loop_
_entity_poly.entity_id
_entity_poly.type
_entity_poly.pdbx_seq_one_letter_code
_entity_poly.pdbx_strand_id
1 'polypeptide(L)'
;MWRTQYPSTGREGHPPVGVVFNPGTRNGPQALKNRMNTVMELTRLVWSGSYHGAGGGYGAEERDGYYDYADAIPLLLTTLDRLQTSGPRDAVWWRCGHGQWETLPDALANPADRDAWYARDEQRRRQREEAEPRRQQEWAVERELWTQEPDPAPEPEPVPPCERCGLPITGPPGEDAEFAPPEDGRHCPACRTDLRQYPSLRETLFGRRQRSK
;
A
#
# COMPACT_ATOMS: atom_id res chain seq x y z
N MET A 1 47.44 0.07 5.93
CA MET A 1 48.43 -0.89 6.50
C MET A 1 48.20 -2.34 6.07
N TRP A 2 46.97 -2.83 5.88
CA TRP A 2 46.73 -4.22 5.44
C TRP A 2 46.86 -4.42 3.90
N ARG A 3 46.37 -3.47 3.09
CA ARG A 3 46.50 -3.47 1.62
C ARG A 3 47.95 -3.46 1.10
N THR A 4 48.90 -3.12 1.97
CA THR A 4 50.34 -3.13 1.69
C THR A 4 50.99 -4.47 2.00
N GLN A 5 50.36 -5.33 2.81
CA GLN A 5 50.91 -6.63 3.21
C GLN A 5 50.29 -7.82 2.47
N TYR A 6 49.07 -7.67 1.97
CA TYR A 6 48.35 -8.75 1.28
C TYR A 6 47.95 -8.31 -0.13
N PRO A 7 48.07 -9.21 -1.14
CA PRO A 7 47.59 -8.95 -2.49
C PRO A 7 46.12 -8.54 -2.49
N SER A 8 45.75 -7.63 -3.38
CA SER A 8 44.35 -7.29 -3.65
C SER A 8 43.58 -8.57 -4.01
N THR A 9 42.53 -8.87 -3.24
CA THR A 9 41.61 -9.97 -3.52
C THR A 9 40.57 -9.61 -4.59
N GLY A 10 40.61 -8.39 -5.12
CA GLY A 10 39.60 -7.86 -6.04
C GLY A 10 38.25 -7.57 -5.38
N ARG A 11 38.13 -7.79 -4.06
CA ARG A 11 36.94 -7.45 -3.27
C ARG A 11 37.11 -6.08 -2.64
N GLU A 12 36.11 -5.23 -2.82
CA GLU A 12 36.04 -3.94 -2.13
C GLU A 12 35.75 -4.15 -0.63
N GLY A 13 36.08 -3.15 0.18
CA GLY A 13 35.85 -3.16 1.63
C GLY A 13 37.06 -3.57 2.48
N HIS A 14 36.77 -3.93 3.74
CA HIS A 14 37.73 -4.36 4.76
C HIS A 14 38.08 -5.84 4.65
N PRO A 15 39.27 -6.27 5.12
CA PRO A 15 39.64 -7.67 5.06
C PRO A 15 38.76 -8.49 6.01
N PRO A 16 38.41 -9.74 5.64
CA PRO A 16 37.62 -10.58 6.51
C PRO A 16 38.40 -11.00 7.76
N VAL A 17 37.70 -11.12 8.89
CA VAL A 17 38.25 -11.56 10.17
C VAL A 17 37.64 -12.91 10.51
N GLY A 18 38.50 -13.93 10.65
CA GLY A 18 38.11 -15.27 11.10
C GLY A 18 38.37 -15.46 12.59
N VAL A 19 37.35 -15.82 13.36
CA VAL A 19 37.46 -16.21 14.77
C VAL A 19 37.25 -17.71 14.89
N VAL A 20 38.32 -18.41 15.23
CA VAL A 20 38.31 -19.86 15.44
C VAL A 20 38.18 -20.15 16.92
N PHE A 21 37.03 -20.69 17.33
CA PHE A 21 36.83 -21.11 18.71
C PHE A 21 37.39 -22.51 18.93
N ASN A 22 38.30 -22.63 19.90
CA ASN A 22 38.69 -23.93 20.43
C ASN A 22 37.87 -24.19 21.71
N PRO A 23 36.84 -25.05 21.67
CA PRO A 23 36.04 -25.34 22.85
C PRO A 23 36.85 -25.97 23.99
N GLY A 24 37.96 -26.64 23.67
CA GLY A 24 38.73 -27.44 24.61
C GLY A 24 37.86 -28.50 25.30
N THR A 25 38.34 -29.05 26.42
CA THR A 25 37.58 -30.03 27.23
C THR A 25 36.60 -29.38 28.22
N ARG A 26 36.62 -28.04 28.38
CA ARG A 26 35.87 -27.34 29.45
C ARG A 26 34.55 -26.72 29.01
N ASN A 27 34.34 -26.49 27.71
CA ASN A 27 33.12 -25.83 27.25
C ASN A 27 32.22 -26.84 26.54
N GLY A 28 31.06 -27.12 27.13
CA GLY A 28 30.01 -27.85 26.42
C GLY A 28 29.47 -27.08 25.21
N PRO A 29 28.76 -27.74 24.28
CA PRO A 29 28.24 -27.13 23.05
C PRO A 29 27.43 -25.84 23.28
N GLN A 30 26.66 -25.78 24.37
CA GLN A 30 25.86 -24.61 24.71
C GLN A 30 26.73 -23.40 25.12
N ALA A 31 27.80 -23.63 25.89
CA ALA A 31 28.71 -22.56 26.30
C ALA A 31 29.45 -21.95 25.10
N LEU A 32 29.83 -22.81 24.13
CA LEU A 32 30.43 -22.38 22.88
C LEU A 32 29.47 -21.51 22.05
N LYS A 33 28.23 -21.98 21.87
CA LYS A 33 27.17 -21.23 21.19
C LYS A 33 26.93 -19.87 21.83
N ASN A 34 26.84 -19.81 23.17
CA ASN A 34 26.66 -18.57 23.90
C ASN A 34 27.81 -17.59 23.63
N ARG A 35 29.08 -18.07 23.65
CA ARG A 35 30.24 -17.21 23.34
C ARG A 35 30.23 -16.69 21.91
N MET A 36 29.89 -17.54 20.93
CA MET A 36 29.75 -17.13 19.53
C MET A 36 28.68 -16.03 19.40
N ASN A 37 27.54 -16.19 20.05
CA ASN A 37 26.47 -15.18 20.08
C ASN A 37 26.94 -13.88 20.74
N THR A 38 27.67 -13.96 21.86
CA THR A 38 28.23 -12.77 22.52
C THR A 38 29.20 -12.02 21.61
N VAL A 39 30.09 -12.72 20.91
CA VAL A 39 30.98 -12.08 19.93
C VAL A 39 30.17 -11.40 18.83
N MET A 40 29.18 -12.09 18.28
CA MET A 40 28.30 -11.54 17.24
C MET A 40 27.59 -10.27 17.70
N GLU A 41 27.05 -10.25 18.92
CA GLU A 41 26.33 -9.10 19.47
C GLU A 41 27.27 -7.91 19.76
N LEU A 42 28.38 -8.15 20.44
CA LEU A 42 29.34 -7.09 20.79
C LEU A 42 30.01 -6.46 19.57
N THR A 43 30.14 -7.21 18.48
CA THR A 43 30.75 -6.73 17.24
C THR A 43 29.73 -6.23 16.23
N ARG A 44 28.43 -6.18 16.57
CA ARG A 44 27.36 -5.82 15.63
C ARG A 44 27.65 -4.54 14.84
N LEU A 45 28.15 -3.52 15.52
CA LEU A 45 28.46 -2.22 14.92
C LEU A 45 29.49 -2.28 13.78
N VAL A 46 30.37 -3.28 13.75
CA VAL A 46 31.42 -3.37 12.72
C VAL A 46 31.06 -4.29 11.56
N TRP A 47 30.10 -5.23 11.72
CA TRP A 47 29.76 -6.19 10.66
C TRP A 47 28.34 -6.04 10.09
N SER A 48 27.41 -5.34 10.76
CA SER A 48 26.00 -5.35 10.36
C SER A 48 25.70 -4.63 9.04
N GLY A 49 26.63 -3.83 8.55
CA GLY A 49 26.38 -2.90 7.45
C GLY A 49 25.39 -1.80 7.84
N SER A 50 25.16 -0.88 6.90
CA SER A 50 24.18 0.21 7.04
C SER A 50 22.97 -0.09 6.16
N TYR A 51 21.77 -0.10 6.75
CA TYR A 51 20.55 -0.28 5.98
C TYR A 51 20.16 1.02 5.28
N HIS A 52 20.01 0.95 3.96
CA HIS A 52 19.47 2.01 3.13
C HIS A 52 18.05 1.63 2.70
N GLY A 53 17.07 2.26 3.33
CA GLY A 53 15.68 2.17 2.89
C GLY A 53 15.52 2.94 1.59
N ALA A 54 15.11 2.25 0.54
CA ALA A 54 14.61 2.90 -0.66
C ALA A 54 13.12 3.17 -0.39
N GLY A 55 12.81 4.40 0.00
CA GLY A 55 11.45 4.80 0.33
C GLY A 55 10.50 4.47 -0.82
N GLY A 56 9.58 3.53 -0.59
CA GLY A 56 8.32 3.57 -1.30
C GLY A 56 7.57 4.82 -0.83
N GLY A 57 7.06 5.62 -1.76
CA GLY A 57 6.20 6.76 -1.41
C GLY A 57 5.05 6.32 -0.49
N TYR A 58 4.37 7.29 0.12
CA TYR A 58 3.20 7.08 0.98
C TYR A 58 2.30 5.96 0.40
N GLY A 59 2.23 4.81 1.11
CA GLY A 59 1.38 3.68 0.73
C GLY A 59 2.10 2.40 0.25
N ALA A 60 3.43 2.36 0.19
CA ALA A 60 4.13 1.09 -0.09
C ALA A 60 4.03 0.11 1.10
N GLU A 61 3.43 -1.06 0.87
CA GLU A 61 3.26 -2.12 1.90
C GLU A 61 4.58 -2.75 2.35
N GLU A 62 5.62 -2.75 1.51
CA GLU A 62 6.94 -3.29 1.84
C GLU A 62 8.00 -2.19 1.95
N ARG A 63 8.75 -2.23 3.07
CA ARG A 63 10.01 -1.50 3.21
C ARG A 63 11.04 -2.13 2.29
N ASP A 64 11.19 -1.61 1.07
CA ASP A 64 12.27 -2.01 0.18
C ASP A 64 13.58 -1.28 0.55
N GLY A 65 14.70 -1.96 0.34
CA GLY A 65 16.02 -1.42 0.64
C GLY A 65 17.12 -2.44 0.47
N TYR A 66 18.34 -2.01 0.81
CA TYR A 66 19.54 -2.84 0.76
C TYR A 66 20.45 -2.55 1.95
N TYR A 67 21.37 -3.47 2.23
CA TYR A 67 22.44 -3.24 3.19
C TYR A 67 23.70 -2.84 2.45
N ASP A 68 24.29 -1.71 2.83
CA ASP A 68 25.62 -1.31 2.40
C ASP A 68 26.66 -1.91 3.36
N TYR A 69 27.56 -2.71 2.80
CA TYR A 69 28.66 -3.36 3.51
C TYR A 69 30.03 -2.76 3.16
N ALA A 70 30.10 -1.63 2.45
CA ALA A 70 31.36 -1.03 2.01
C ALA A 70 32.35 -0.75 3.17
N ASP A 71 31.82 -0.36 4.34
CA ASP A 71 32.60 -0.10 5.56
C ASP A 71 32.42 -1.21 6.63
N ALA A 72 31.72 -2.29 6.30
CA ALA A 72 31.54 -3.42 7.19
C ALA A 72 32.74 -4.38 7.11
N ILE A 73 33.16 -4.90 8.26
CA ILE A 73 34.18 -5.94 8.36
C ILE A 73 33.48 -7.31 8.30
N PRO A 74 33.77 -8.16 7.30
CA PRO A 74 33.20 -9.51 7.26
C PRO A 74 33.74 -10.33 8.43
N LEU A 75 32.90 -10.59 9.43
CA LEU A 75 33.26 -11.38 10.60
C LEU A 75 32.75 -12.82 10.44
N LEU A 76 33.68 -13.76 10.41
CA LEU A 76 33.44 -15.19 10.24
C LEU A 76 33.76 -15.92 11.54
N LEU A 77 32.85 -16.77 12.00
CA LEU A 77 33.04 -17.62 13.17
C LEU A 77 33.15 -19.07 12.72
N THR A 78 34.04 -19.84 13.35
CA THR A 78 34.13 -21.29 13.16
C THR A 78 34.68 -21.96 14.42
N THR A 79 34.71 -23.29 14.44
CA THR A 79 35.31 -24.05 15.55
C THR A 79 36.48 -24.88 15.07
N LEU A 80 37.47 -25.08 15.93
CA LEU A 80 38.64 -25.89 15.60
C LEU A 80 38.22 -27.32 15.20
N ASP A 81 37.26 -27.91 15.91
CA ASP A 81 36.74 -29.25 15.62
C ASP A 81 36.18 -29.35 14.19
N ARG A 82 35.39 -28.35 13.75
CA ARG A 82 34.84 -28.31 12.39
C ARG A 82 35.95 -28.24 11.34
N LEU A 83 36.96 -27.40 11.57
CA LEU A 83 38.11 -27.29 10.68
C LEU A 83 38.91 -28.58 10.62
N GLN A 84 39.02 -29.33 11.73
CA GLN A 84 39.74 -30.60 11.75
C GLN A 84 38.94 -31.73 11.09
N THR A 85 37.62 -31.76 11.23
CA THR A 85 36.76 -32.80 10.67
C THR A 85 36.55 -32.62 9.16
N SER A 86 36.25 -31.41 8.71
CA SER A 86 35.80 -31.13 7.33
C SER A 86 36.80 -30.28 6.54
N GLY A 87 37.77 -29.64 7.21
CA GLY A 87 38.69 -28.72 6.57
C GLY A 87 38.08 -27.34 6.29
N PRO A 88 38.91 -26.37 5.90
CA PRO A 88 38.50 -24.97 5.74
C PRO A 88 37.71 -24.67 4.45
N ARG A 89 37.64 -25.62 3.51
CA ARG A 89 36.96 -25.45 2.22
C ARG A 89 35.48 -25.83 2.26
N ASP A 90 35.08 -26.61 3.26
CA ASP A 90 33.70 -27.03 3.44
C ASP A 90 32.83 -25.94 4.06
N ALA A 91 31.54 -26.24 4.22
CA ALA A 91 30.55 -25.38 4.86
C ALA A 91 30.74 -25.32 6.39
N VAL A 92 31.85 -24.72 6.81
CA VAL A 92 32.28 -24.63 8.22
C VAL A 92 32.36 -23.19 8.73
N TRP A 93 32.00 -22.20 7.91
CA TRP A 93 32.08 -20.79 8.26
C TRP A 93 30.69 -20.23 8.57
N TRP A 94 30.56 -19.53 9.69
CA TRP A 94 29.37 -18.79 10.05
C TRP A 94 29.64 -17.30 9.92
N ARG A 95 29.07 -16.62 8.92
CA ARG A 95 29.17 -15.17 8.85
C ARG A 95 28.19 -14.51 9.82
N CYS A 96 28.68 -13.54 10.60
CA CYS A 96 27.79 -12.71 11.40
C CYS A 96 26.79 -11.96 10.49
N GLY A 97 25.50 -12.07 10.81
CA GLY A 97 24.40 -11.57 9.97
C GLY A 97 23.82 -12.60 9.00
N HIS A 98 24.50 -13.72 8.78
CA HIS A 98 23.96 -14.86 8.04
C HIS A 98 23.34 -15.88 9.00
N GLY A 99 22.41 -16.69 8.49
CA GLY A 99 21.61 -17.64 9.27
C GLY A 99 22.06 -19.10 9.21
N GLN A 100 23.17 -19.40 8.52
CA GLN A 100 23.58 -20.76 8.22
C GLN A 100 25.11 -20.91 8.15
N TRP A 101 25.57 -22.17 8.16
CA TRP A 101 26.96 -22.52 7.90
C TRP A 101 27.21 -22.57 6.40
N GLU A 102 28.28 -21.94 5.95
CA GLU A 102 28.55 -21.66 4.55
C GLU A 102 30.01 -21.98 4.20
N THR A 103 30.27 -22.16 2.91
CA THR A 103 31.64 -22.23 2.41
C THR A 103 32.29 -20.84 2.53
N LEU A 104 33.62 -20.77 2.55
CA LEU A 104 34.31 -19.47 2.65
C LEU A 104 33.94 -18.50 1.51
N PRO A 105 33.82 -18.93 0.23
CA PRO A 105 33.35 -18.06 -0.85
C PRO A 105 31.95 -17.50 -0.61
N ASP A 106 30.99 -18.36 -0.21
CA ASP A 106 29.59 -17.99 -0.01
C ASP A 106 29.44 -17.06 1.20
N ALA A 107 30.11 -17.37 2.30
CA ALA A 107 30.11 -16.55 3.50
C ALA A 107 30.67 -15.15 3.21
N LEU A 108 31.54 -14.99 2.23
CA LEU A 108 32.09 -13.69 1.85
C LEU A 108 31.32 -13.02 0.69
N ALA A 109 30.31 -13.66 0.12
CA ALA A 109 29.41 -13.04 -0.85
C ALA A 109 28.39 -12.14 -0.13
N ASN A 110 27.99 -11.03 -0.74
CA ASN A 110 26.95 -10.14 -0.24
C ASN A 110 25.68 -10.25 -1.09
N PRO A 111 24.82 -11.26 -0.89
CA PRO A 111 23.69 -11.52 -1.80
C PRO A 111 22.58 -10.45 -1.76
N ALA A 112 22.58 -9.58 -0.74
CA ALA A 112 21.58 -8.52 -0.55
C ALA A 112 22.18 -7.11 -0.61
N ASP A 113 23.30 -6.96 -1.33
CA ASP A 113 23.96 -5.67 -1.50
C ASP A 113 23.20 -4.72 -2.45
N ARG A 114 23.82 -3.56 -2.65
CA ARG A 114 23.31 -2.49 -3.51
C ARG A 114 23.06 -2.97 -4.94
N ASP A 115 23.92 -3.83 -5.49
CA ASP A 115 23.81 -4.27 -6.87
C ASP A 115 22.64 -5.24 -7.03
N ALA A 116 22.45 -6.15 -6.07
CA ALA A 116 21.28 -7.01 -6.01
C ALA A 116 19.97 -6.20 -5.92
N TRP A 117 19.98 -5.07 -5.21
CA TRP A 117 18.82 -4.16 -5.14
C TRP A 117 18.58 -3.43 -6.46
N TYR A 118 19.61 -2.89 -7.12
CA TYR A 118 19.47 -2.26 -8.43
C TYR A 118 18.93 -3.23 -9.48
N ALA A 119 19.36 -4.50 -9.46
CA ALA A 119 18.83 -5.52 -10.36
C ALA A 119 17.32 -5.75 -10.16
N ARG A 120 16.85 -5.80 -8.89
CA ARG A 120 15.41 -5.88 -8.58
C ARG A 120 14.67 -4.61 -9.00
N ASP A 121 15.26 -3.43 -8.79
CA ASP A 121 14.63 -2.16 -9.18
C ASP A 121 14.46 -2.04 -10.68
N GLU A 122 15.49 -2.40 -11.45
CA GLU A 122 15.48 -2.45 -12.90
C GLU A 122 14.41 -3.43 -13.40
N GLN A 123 14.32 -4.62 -12.80
CA GLN A 123 13.27 -5.58 -13.15
C GLN A 123 11.87 -5.01 -12.88
N ARG A 124 11.66 -4.31 -11.76
CA ARG A 124 10.37 -3.63 -11.47
C ARG A 124 10.09 -2.50 -12.45
N ARG A 125 11.09 -1.75 -12.90
CA ARG A 125 10.92 -0.72 -13.94
C ARG A 125 10.45 -1.34 -15.25
N ARG A 126 11.12 -2.40 -15.70
CA ARG A 126 10.73 -3.15 -16.91
C ARG A 126 9.30 -3.68 -16.84
N GLN A 127 8.92 -4.28 -15.71
CA GLN A 127 7.55 -4.73 -15.50
C GLN A 127 6.52 -3.59 -15.55
N ARG A 128 6.88 -2.41 -15.02
CA ARG A 128 6.01 -1.21 -15.10
C ARG A 128 5.89 -0.70 -16.53
N GLU A 129 6.99 -0.64 -17.28
CA GLU A 129 7.02 -0.23 -18.68
C GLU A 129 6.23 -1.19 -19.58
N GLU A 130 6.33 -2.50 -19.34
CA GLU A 130 5.53 -3.52 -20.05
C GLU A 130 4.04 -3.45 -19.69
N ALA A 131 3.71 -3.11 -18.45
CA ALA A 131 2.32 -2.95 -18.00
C ALA A 131 1.69 -1.62 -18.42
N GLU A 132 2.50 -0.59 -18.69
CA GLU A 132 2.04 0.74 -19.06
C GLU A 132 1.17 0.79 -20.32
N PRO A 133 1.51 0.17 -21.46
CA PRO A 133 0.64 0.18 -22.63
C PRO A 133 -0.70 -0.51 -22.37
N ARG A 134 -0.70 -1.59 -21.58
CA ARG A 134 -1.94 -2.26 -21.18
C ARG A 134 -2.81 -1.36 -20.31
N ARG A 135 -2.21 -0.68 -19.32
CA ARG A 135 -2.93 0.32 -18.51
C ARG A 135 -3.45 1.45 -19.39
N GLN A 136 -2.64 2.02 -20.27
CA GLN A 136 -3.07 3.10 -21.15
C GLN A 136 -4.26 2.69 -22.03
N GLN A 137 -4.30 1.44 -22.52
CA GLN A 137 -5.45 0.90 -23.24
C GLN A 137 -6.69 0.79 -22.35
N GLU A 138 -6.56 0.23 -21.15
CA GLU A 138 -7.66 0.13 -20.17
C GLU A 138 -8.21 1.51 -19.81
N TRP A 139 -7.33 2.48 -19.54
CA TRP A 139 -7.70 3.89 -19.28
C TRP A 139 -8.33 4.58 -20.49
N ALA A 140 -7.93 4.25 -21.72
CA ALA A 140 -8.54 4.79 -22.93
C ALA A 140 -9.96 4.25 -23.11
N VAL A 141 -10.16 2.94 -22.93
CA VAL A 141 -11.49 2.30 -22.98
C VAL A 141 -12.41 2.85 -21.89
N GLU A 142 -11.91 2.99 -20.66
CA GLU A 142 -12.67 3.59 -19.56
C GLU A 142 -13.07 5.03 -19.88
N ARG A 143 -12.15 5.84 -20.42
CA ARG A 143 -12.44 7.22 -20.82
C ARG A 143 -13.48 7.28 -21.94
N GLU A 144 -13.42 6.38 -22.92
CA GLU A 144 -14.42 6.28 -23.98
C GLU A 144 -15.80 5.89 -23.44
N LEU A 145 -15.86 5.03 -22.42
CA LEU A 145 -17.11 4.68 -21.73
C LEU A 145 -17.71 5.90 -21.03
N TRP A 146 -16.93 6.63 -20.23
CA TRP A 146 -17.38 7.85 -19.55
C TRP A 146 -17.81 8.96 -20.52
N THR A 147 -17.21 9.03 -21.71
CA THR A 147 -17.58 10.01 -22.73
C THR A 147 -18.89 9.65 -23.45
N GLN A 148 -19.23 8.35 -23.48
CA GLN A 148 -20.48 7.84 -24.07
C GLN A 148 -21.64 7.78 -23.09
N GLU A 149 -21.39 7.96 -21.78
CA GLU A 149 -22.47 8.07 -20.83
C GLU A 149 -23.34 9.29 -21.19
N PRO A 150 -24.65 9.09 -21.40
CA PRO A 150 -25.55 10.19 -21.70
C PRO A 150 -25.53 11.16 -20.53
N ASP A 151 -25.53 12.46 -20.83
CA ASP A 151 -25.65 13.50 -19.83
C ASP A 151 -26.83 13.15 -18.89
N PRO A 152 -26.66 13.34 -17.56
CA PRO A 152 -27.74 13.10 -16.62
C PRO A 152 -28.95 13.90 -17.10
N ALA A 153 -30.12 13.24 -17.11
CA ALA A 153 -31.36 13.87 -17.53
C ALA A 153 -31.49 15.22 -16.82
N PRO A 154 -31.90 16.29 -17.54
CA PRO A 154 -32.00 17.62 -16.94
C PRO A 154 -32.79 17.52 -15.65
N GLU A 155 -32.27 18.12 -14.57
CA GLU A 155 -32.97 18.15 -13.29
C GLU A 155 -34.41 18.62 -13.54
N PRO A 156 -35.42 17.90 -13.02
CA PRO A 156 -36.81 18.25 -13.27
C PRO A 156 -37.02 19.71 -12.86
N GLU A 157 -37.66 20.49 -13.73
CA GLU A 157 -37.94 21.90 -13.47
C GLU A 157 -38.57 22.05 -12.08
N PRO A 158 -38.12 23.02 -11.25
CA PRO A 158 -38.61 23.17 -9.90
C PRO A 158 -40.12 23.38 -9.96
N VAL A 159 -40.87 22.43 -9.38
CA VAL A 159 -42.33 22.52 -9.30
C VAL A 159 -42.68 23.83 -8.62
N PRO A 160 -43.50 24.70 -9.25
CA PRO A 160 -43.82 25.99 -8.66
C PRO A 160 -44.50 25.79 -7.30
N PRO A 161 -44.22 26.64 -6.30
CA PRO A 161 -44.88 26.56 -5.00
C PRO A 161 -46.37 26.90 -5.13
N CYS A 162 -47.17 26.43 -4.18
CA CYS A 162 -48.59 26.75 -4.10
C CYS A 162 -48.80 28.28 -4.03
N GLU A 163 -49.62 28.84 -4.93
CA GLU A 163 -49.87 30.29 -5.02
C GLU A 163 -50.47 30.89 -3.73
N ARG A 164 -51.08 30.07 -2.87
CA ARG A 164 -51.77 30.53 -1.65
C ARG A 164 -50.91 30.46 -0.38
N CYS A 165 -50.12 29.40 -0.21
CA CYS A 165 -49.35 29.17 1.03
C CYS A 165 -47.83 29.12 0.84
N GLY A 166 -47.35 29.16 -0.40
CA GLY A 166 -45.91 29.10 -0.71
C GLY A 166 -45.25 27.74 -0.46
N LEU A 167 -45.99 26.73 -0.01
CA LEU A 167 -45.49 25.36 0.22
C LEU A 167 -45.51 24.53 -1.07
N PRO A 168 -44.77 23.40 -1.15
CA PRO A 168 -44.81 22.51 -2.29
C PRO A 168 -46.24 22.08 -2.63
N ILE A 169 -46.57 22.07 -3.93
CA ILE A 169 -47.90 21.67 -4.41
C ILE A 169 -48.22 20.20 -4.05
N THR A 170 -47.19 19.38 -3.81
CA THR A 170 -47.30 18.00 -3.34
C THR A 170 -47.73 17.88 -1.86
N GLY A 171 -47.82 18.99 -1.11
CA GLY A 171 -48.13 18.98 0.33
C GLY A 171 -46.88 19.00 1.22
N PRO A 172 -47.05 19.08 2.55
CA PRO A 172 -45.93 19.04 3.49
C PRO A 172 -45.21 17.68 3.42
N PRO A 173 -43.87 17.66 3.50
CA PRO A 173 -43.10 16.41 3.39
C PRO A 173 -43.47 15.46 4.53
N GLY A 174 -44.00 14.27 4.20
CA GLY A 174 -44.37 13.22 5.15
C GLY A 174 -45.82 12.74 5.10
N GLU A 175 -46.68 13.31 4.24
CA GLU A 175 -48.01 12.76 3.95
C GLU A 175 -48.04 12.12 2.56
N ASP A 176 -48.17 10.79 2.53
CA ASP A 176 -48.26 10.00 1.30
C ASP A 176 -49.64 10.18 0.64
N ALA A 177 -49.88 11.33 0.02
CA ALA A 177 -50.96 11.47 -0.94
C ALA A 177 -50.48 10.91 -2.29
N GLU A 178 -51.10 9.81 -2.72
CA GLU A 178 -50.89 9.09 -3.98
C GLU A 178 -50.37 9.97 -5.12
N PHE A 179 -49.29 9.52 -5.75
CA PHE A 179 -48.51 10.09 -6.87
C PHE A 179 -49.35 10.44 -8.13
N ALA A 180 -50.30 11.35 -8.01
CA ALA A 180 -50.93 12.02 -9.12
C ALA A 180 -50.81 13.53 -8.88
N PRO A 181 -50.06 14.27 -9.71
CA PRO A 181 -50.03 15.73 -9.61
C PRO A 181 -51.47 16.27 -9.69
N PRO A 182 -51.86 17.23 -8.82
CA PRO A 182 -53.23 17.74 -8.80
C PRO A 182 -53.61 18.32 -10.17
N GLU A 183 -54.81 18.02 -10.70
CA GLU A 183 -55.29 18.45 -12.03
C GLU A 183 -55.15 19.98 -12.29
N ASP A 184 -55.13 20.79 -11.23
CA ASP A 184 -55.06 22.25 -11.32
C ASP A 184 -53.62 22.80 -11.42
N GLY A 185 -52.59 22.01 -11.05
CA GLY A 185 -51.17 22.39 -11.13
C GLY A 185 -50.72 23.64 -10.33
N ARG A 186 -51.60 24.26 -9.51
CA ARG A 186 -51.37 25.57 -8.87
C ARG A 186 -51.51 25.62 -7.34
N HIS A 187 -52.23 24.67 -6.74
CA HIS A 187 -52.58 24.69 -5.32
C HIS A 187 -52.34 23.35 -4.64
N CYS A 188 -51.86 23.36 -3.39
CA CYS A 188 -51.67 22.15 -2.60
C CYS A 188 -53.02 21.54 -2.12
N PRO A 189 -53.06 20.25 -1.74
CA PRO A 189 -54.28 19.55 -1.34
C PRO A 189 -55.05 20.23 -0.19
N ALA A 190 -54.33 20.77 0.80
CA ALA A 190 -54.91 21.49 1.93
C ALA A 190 -55.60 22.79 1.49
N CYS A 191 -54.90 23.63 0.71
CA CYS A 191 -55.45 24.89 0.19
C CYS A 191 -56.65 24.66 -0.74
N ARG A 192 -56.69 23.53 -1.46
CA ARG A 192 -57.84 23.17 -2.31
C ARG A 192 -59.07 22.80 -1.49
N THR A 193 -58.89 22.07 -0.38
CA THR A 193 -59.99 21.71 0.51
C THR A 193 -60.63 22.96 1.13
N ASP A 194 -59.82 23.94 1.52
CA ASP A 194 -60.30 25.24 2.00
C ASP A 194 -61.05 26.04 0.92
N LEU A 195 -60.57 26.03 -0.33
CA LEU A 195 -61.27 26.69 -1.45
C LEU A 195 -62.59 25.98 -1.80
N ARG A 196 -62.70 24.67 -1.57
CA ARG A 196 -63.95 23.91 -1.77
C ARG A 196 -64.93 24.09 -0.60
N GLN A 197 -64.44 24.39 0.61
CA GLN A 197 -65.28 24.58 1.80
C GLN A 197 -66.00 25.93 1.83
N TYR A 198 -65.47 26.95 1.16
CA TYR A 198 -66.15 28.24 1.03
C TYR A 198 -66.51 28.50 -0.44
N PRO A 199 -67.80 28.46 -0.82
CA PRO A 199 -68.21 28.85 -2.16
C PRO A 199 -67.71 30.27 -2.43
N SER A 200 -67.16 30.49 -3.62
CA SER A 200 -66.76 31.84 -4.03
C SER A 200 -67.97 32.79 -3.89
N LEU A 201 -67.74 34.08 -3.63
CA LEU A 201 -68.81 35.10 -3.60
C LEU A 201 -69.73 35.06 -4.84
N ARG A 202 -69.23 34.54 -5.96
CA ARG A 202 -69.98 34.33 -7.19
C ARG A 202 -70.96 33.15 -7.11
N GLU A 203 -70.64 32.08 -6.40
CA GLU A 203 -71.53 30.94 -6.20
C GLU A 203 -72.62 31.21 -5.16
N THR A 204 -72.33 32.01 -4.13
CA THR A 204 -73.34 32.44 -3.14
C THR A 204 -74.34 33.45 -3.71
N LEU A 205 -73.93 34.29 -4.66
CA LEU A 205 -74.81 35.29 -5.28
C LEU A 205 -75.58 34.78 -6.51
N PHE A 206 -75.09 33.77 -7.23
CA PHE A 206 -75.69 33.34 -8.51
C PHE A 206 -76.17 31.88 -8.55
N GLY A 207 -76.01 31.11 -7.47
CA GLY A 207 -76.43 29.71 -7.39
C GLY A 207 -75.62 28.75 -8.28
N ARG A 208 -75.55 27.47 -7.89
CA ARG A 208 -74.88 26.44 -8.70
C ARG A 208 -75.62 26.26 -10.03
N ARG A 209 -74.96 26.55 -11.15
CA ARG A 209 -75.43 26.11 -12.47
C ARG A 209 -75.45 24.59 -12.52
N GLN A 210 -76.64 23.98 -12.65
CA GLN A 210 -76.75 22.60 -13.09
C GLN A 210 -76.16 22.48 -14.50
N ARG A 211 -75.16 21.62 -14.65
CA ARG A 211 -74.65 21.20 -15.97
C ARG A 211 -75.74 20.36 -16.66
N SER A 212 -76.30 20.87 -17.74
CA SER A 212 -77.04 20.04 -18.71
C SER A 212 -76.04 19.27 -19.58
N LYS A 213 -76.40 18.02 -19.88
CA LYS A 213 -75.67 17.07 -20.74
C LYS A 213 -75.38 17.63 -22.13
#